data_AF-A0A8T6VA01-F1
#
_entry.id   AF-A0A8T6VA01-F1
#
_cell.length_a   1.000
_cell.length_b   1.000
_cell.length_c   1.000
_cell.angle_alpha   90.00
_cell.angle_beta   90.00
_cell.angle_gamma   90.00
#
_symmetry.space_group_name_H-M   'P 1'
#
loop_
_entity.id
_entity.type
_entity.pdbx_description
1 polymer ?
#
loop_
_entity_poly.entity_id
_entity_poly.type
_entity_poly.pdbx_seq_one_letter_code
_entity_poly.pdbx_strand_id
1 'polypeptide(L)'
;MEVVLPTGEIINTGSLTNVFTKFPFIRYGNGPDFTGLFCGDNGIYGVKTKISLQVFPRPPFAAYKTYAMPRKANEVSAQILTEIRQKGIDVYDAMYIMDLVVRIGCEQGLFPMWEKLKKKRGVVFYTIEANSEEELEQKTNQLDKILLSKKAEDLGPEISDGNIAKWHYTEQGHWQFYHNLWGIV
;
A
#
# COMPACT_ATOMS: atom_id res chain seq x y z
N MET A 1 -5.71 -16.04 -17.29
CA MET A 1 -4.23 -16.11 -17.40
C MET A 1 -3.89 -17.29 -18.31
N GLU A 2 -2.77 -17.23 -19.04
CA GLU A 2 -2.24 -18.36 -19.84
C GLU A 2 -1.14 -19.06 -19.05
N VAL A 3 -1.22 -20.39 -18.94
CA VAL A 3 -0.25 -21.21 -18.21
C VAL A 3 0.17 -22.41 -19.05
N VAL A 4 1.47 -22.67 -19.11
CA VAL A 4 2.03 -23.91 -19.66
C VAL A 4 2.20 -24.91 -18.52
N LEU A 5 1.47 -26.02 -18.61
CA LEU A 5 1.52 -27.11 -17.63
C LEU A 5 2.80 -27.95 -17.79
N PRO A 6 3.17 -28.78 -16.78
CA PRO A 6 4.30 -29.71 -16.89
C PRO A 6 4.18 -30.71 -18.05
N THR A 7 2.95 -30.98 -18.50
CA THR A 7 2.65 -31.82 -19.68
C THR A 7 2.97 -31.12 -21.00
N GLY A 8 3.27 -29.83 -20.99
CA GLY A 8 3.41 -28.99 -22.18
C GLY A 8 2.09 -28.43 -22.71
N GLU A 9 0.96 -28.84 -22.13
CA GLU A 9 -0.35 -28.31 -22.49
C GLU A 9 -0.50 -26.85 -22.06
N ILE A 10 -1.10 -26.03 -22.92
CA ILE A 10 -1.39 -24.63 -22.64
C ILE A 10 -2.85 -24.53 -22.22
N ILE A 11 -3.08 -23.97 -21.04
CA ILE A 11 -4.43 -23.70 -20.55
C ILE A 11 -4.65 -22.19 -20.36
N ASN A 12 -5.90 -21.77 -20.52
CA ASN A 12 -6.36 -20.46 -20.12
C ASN A 12 -7.23 -20.57 -18.87
N THR A 13 -7.13 -19.60 -17.97
CA THR A 13 -7.92 -19.51 -16.73
C THR A 13 -8.72 -18.20 -16.66
N GLY A 14 -9.71 -18.16 -15.77
CA GLY A 14 -10.55 -16.98 -15.55
C GLY A 14 -11.39 -16.62 -16.77
N SER A 15 -11.52 -15.34 -17.08
CA SER A 15 -12.27 -14.85 -18.24
C SER A 15 -11.80 -15.43 -19.56
N LEU A 16 -10.50 -15.74 -19.69
CA LEU A 16 -9.88 -16.25 -20.92
C LEU A 16 -10.26 -17.70 -21.25
N THR A 17 -10.97 -18.42 -20.37
CA THR A 17 -11.52 -19.73 -20.73
C THR A 17 -12.65 -19.61 -21.77
N ASN A 18 -13.31 -18.45 -21.84
CA ASN A 18 -14.35 -18.18 -22.82
C ASN A 18 -13.73 -17.66 -24.13
N VAL A 19 -13.74 -18.50 -25.16
CA VAL A 19 -13.19 -18.17 -26.49
C VAL A 19 -13.92 -17.01 -27.19
N PHE A 20 -15.13 -16.67 -26.75
CA PHE A 20 -15.90 -15.54 -27.29
C PHE A 20 -15.64 -14.23 -26.54
N THR A 21 -14.80 -14.24 -25.50
CA THR A 21 -14.49 -13.02 -24.75
C THR A 21 -13.60 -12.08 -25.56
N LYS A 22 -14.02 -10.82 -25.67
CA LYS A 22 -13.18 -9.75 -26.24
C LYS A 22 -12.25 -9.13 -25.20
N PHE A 23 -12.68 -9.11 -23.93
CA PHE A 23 -11.95 -8.50 -22.83
C PHE A 23 -11.88 -9.47 -21.65
N PRO A 24 -10.69 -9.73 -21.08
CA PRO A 24 -10.49 -10.76 -20.07
C PRO A 24 -10.93 -10.36 -18.65
N PHE A 25 -12.05 -9.64 -18.51
CA PHE A 25 -12.55 -9.11 -17.23
C PHE A 25 -14.00 -9.54 -16.90
N ILE A 26 -14.42 -10.69 -17.42
CA ILE A 26 -15.77 -11.23 -17.20
C ILE A 26 -15.77 -12.11 -15.94
N ARG A 27 -16.60 -11.75 -14.97
CA ARG A 27 -16.71 -12.48 -13.69
C ARG A 27 -17.63 -13.70 -13.75
N TYR A 28 -18.61 -13.72 -14.63
CA TYR A 28 -19.68 -14.71 -14.67
C TYR A 28 -19.69 -15.52 -15.96
N GLY A 29 -20.05 -16.80 -15.87
CA GLY A 29 -20.35 -17.63 -17.04
C GLY A 29 -19.37 -18.79 -17.31
N ASN A 30 -18.26 -18.88 -16.59
CA ASN A 30 -17.18 -19.84 -16.90
C ASN A 30 -17.04 -20.99 -15.87
N GLY A 31 -17.98 -21.14 -14.93
CA GLY A 31 -17.88 -22.09 -13.82
C GLY A 31 -16.85 -21.67 -12.77
N PRO A 32 -16.29 -22.61 -11.99
CA PRO A 32 -15.23 -22.32 -11.01
C PRO A 32 -13.99 -21.71 -11.69
N ASP A 33 -13.49 -20.60 -11.15
CA ASP A 33 -12.27 -19.97 -11.66
C ASP A 33 -11.02 -20.64 -11.09
N PHE A 34 -10.28 -21.35 -11.95
CA PHE A 34 -9.02 -22.00 -11.58
C PHE A 34 -7.81 -21.06 -11.51
N THR A 35 -7.95 -19.77 -11.82
CA THR A 35 -6.85 -18.80 -11.72
C THR A 35 -6.23 -18.79 -10.32
N GLY A 36 -7.06 -18.98 -9.28
CA GLY A 36 -6.60 -19.04 -7.89
C GLY A 36 -5.58 -20.15 -7.61
N LEU A 37 -5.60 -21.27 -8.35
CA LEU A 37 -4.61 -22.35 -8.19
C LEU A 37 -3.21 -21.90 -8.60
N PHE A 38 -3.11 -20.95 -9.54
CA PHE A 38 -1.85 -20.44 -10.06
C PHE A 38 -1.39 -19.13 -9.38
N CYS A 39 -2.24 -18.54 -8.53
CA CYS A 39 -1.91 -17.38 -7.71
C CYS A 39 -1.24 -17.82 -6.42
N GLY A 40 0.05 -17.48 -6.24
CA GLY A 40 0.82 -17.90 -5.06
C GLY A 40 1.28 -19.36 -5.09
N ASP A 41 1.23 -20.01 -6.25
CA ASP A 41 1.68 -21.39 -6.47
C ASP A 41 3.21 -21.59 -6.38
N ASN A 42 3.98 -20.50 -6.33
CA ASN A 42 5.44 -20.50 -6.38
C ASN A 42 6.01 -21.34 -7.54
N GLY A 43 5.29 -21.43 -8.67
CA GLY A 43 5.71 -22.16 -9.87
C GLY A 43 5.49 -23.67 -9.84
N ILE A 44 4.78 -24.21 -8.84
CA ILE A 44 4.56 -25.66 -8.69
C ILE A 44 3.65 -26.22 -9.81
N TYR A 45 2.66 -25.45 -10.27
CA TYR A 45 1.65 -25.94 -11.21
C TYR A 45 1.94 -25.61 -12.68
N GLY A 46 2.93 -24.78 -12.96
CA GLY A 46 3.32 -24.43 -14.33
C GLY A 46 3.92 -23.04 -14.49
N VAL A 47 4.21 -22.70 -15.74
CA VAL A 47 4.81 -21.43 -16.13
C VAL A 47 3.72 -20.49 -16.67
N LYS A 48 3.52 -19.36 -15.98
CA LYS A 48 2.59 -18.30 -16.38
C LYS A 48 3.22 -17.51 -17.52
N THR A 49 2.70 -17.63 -18.74
CA THR A 49 3.28 -16.99 -19.94
C THR A 49 2.60 -15.69 -20.31
N LYS A 50 1.29 -15.55 -20.03
CA LYS A 50 0.53 -14.32 -20.29
C LYS A 50 -0.44 -14.02 -19.17
N ILE A 51 -0.51 -12.73 -18.80
CA ILE A 51 -1.48 -12.21 -17.85
C ILE A 51 -2.17 -10.99 -18.44
N SER A 52 -3.43 -10.81 -18.05
CA SER A 52 -4.19 -9.60 -18.34
C SER A 52 -4.54 -8.95 -17.02
N LEU A 53 -4.05 -7.74 -16.81
CA LEU A 53 -4.31 -6.94 -15.62
C LEU A 53 -5.19 -5.77 -16.03
N GLN A 54 -6.21 -5.49 -15.22
CA GLN A 54 -7.01 -4.29 -15.42
C GLN A 54 -6.22 -3.10 -14.87
N VAL A 55 -5.97 -2.12 -15.72
CA VAL A 55 -5.28 -0.87 -15.36
C VAL A 55 -6.26 0.29 -15.45
N PHE A 56 -6.04 1.29 -14.61
CA PHE A 56 -6.86 2.50 -14.56
C PHE A 56 -5.96 3.73 -14.68
N PRO A 57 -6.46 4.86 -15.20
CA PRO A 57 -5.73 6.12 -15.17
C PRO A 57 -5.35 6.48 -13.72
N ARG A 58 -4.15 7.03 -13.54
CA ARG A 58 -3.72 7.58 -12.25
C ARG A 58 -4.61 8.78 -11.90
N PRO A 59 -5.18 8.86 -10.69
CA PRO A 59 -5.92 10.05 -10.28
C PRO A 59 -5.03 11.30 -10.31
N PRO A 60 -5.56 12.46 -10.73
CA PRO A 60 -4.77 13.69 -10.94
C PRO A 60 -4.29 14.36 -9.64
N PHE A 61 -4.92 14.08 -8.50
CA PHE A 61 -4.59 14.72 -7.21
C PHE A 61 -4.19 13.67 -6.18
N ALA A 62 -3.22 14.02 -5.32
CA ALA A 62 -2.81 13.17 -4.22
C ALA A 62 -2.30 14.00 -3.03
N ALA A 63 -2.43 13.44 -1.82
CA ALA A 63 -1.93 14.01 -0.58
C ALA A 63 -1.23 12.95 0.26
N TYR A 64 -0.20 13.39 0.99
CA TYR A 64 0.70 12.53 1.75
C TYR A 64 0.98 13.20 3.08
N LYS A 65 0.62 12.53 4.19
CA LYS A 65 0.89 13.06 5.52
C LYS A 65 1.47 11.98 6.42
N THR A 66 2.43 12.40 7.24
CA THR A 66 3.12 11.54 8.20
C THR A 66 2.99 12.15 9.58
N TYR A 67 2.74 11.29 10.57
CA TYR A 67 2.52 11.68 11.95
C TYR A 67 3.40 10.88 12.89
N ALA A 68 4.01 11.54 13.87
CA ALA A 68 4.61 10.88 15.01
C ALA A 68 3.53 10.42 16.00
N MET A 69 3.60 9.16 16.40
CA MET A 69 2.63 8.56 17.30
C MET A 69 2.83 9.00 18.75
N PRO A 70 1.76 9.08 19.55
CA PRO A 70 1.84 9.33 20.99
C PRO A 70 2.39 8.11 21.74
N ARG A 71 2.39 8.18 23.08
CA ARG A 71 2.60 6.99 23.93
C ARG A 71 1.54 5.93 23.62
N LYS A 72 1.87 4.66 23.90
CA LYS A 72 1.03 3.50 23.55
C LYS A 72 0.75 3.41 22.04
N ALA A 73 1.79 3.69 21.25
CA ALA A 73 1.69 3.84 19.79
C ALA A 73 1.03 2.63 19.11
N ASN A 74 1.30 1.40 19.56
CA ASN A 74 0.69 0.18 19.02
C ASN A 74 -0.84 0.15 19.16
N GLU A 75 -1.35 0.49 20.34
CA GLU A 75 -2.80 0.52 20.61
C GLU A 75 -3.47 1.65 19.84
N VAL A 76 -2.83 2.82 19.82
CA VAL A 76 -3.35 4.00 19.13
C VAL A 76 -3.34 3.81 17.61
N SER A 77 -2.28 3.22 17.04
CA SER A 77 -2.21 2.96 15.60
C SER A 77 -3.25 1.93 15.17
N ALA A 78 -3.48 0.88 15.96
CA ALA A 78 -4.54 -0.09 15.70
C ALA A 78 -5.92 0.59 15.69
N GLN A 79 -6.19 1.51 16.62
CA GLN A 79 -7.42 2.29 16.63
C GLN A 79 -7.56 3.19 15.39
N ILE A 80 -6.50 3.92 15.01
CA ILE A 80 -6.49 4.79 13.82
C ILE A 80 -6.80 3.97 12.57
N LEU A 81 -6.05 2.89 12.30
CA LEU A 81 -6.22 2.08 11.09
C LEU A 81 -7.59 1.37 11.07
N THR A 82 -8.10 0.97 12.23
CA THR A 82 -9.46 0.41 12.35
C THR A 82 -10.53 1.45 12.03
N GLU A 83 -10.40 2.67 12.55
CA GLU A 83 -11.36 3.74 12.31
C GLU A 83 -11.36 4.21 10.84
N ILE A 84 -10.19 4.32 10.21
CA ILE A 84 -10.05 4.58 8.76
C ILE A 84 -10.83 3.54 7.97
N ARG A 85 -10.62 2.25 8.26
CA ARG A 85 -11.31 1.13 7.59
C ARG A 85 -12.82 1.17 7.83
N GLN A 86 -13.26 1.38 9.07
CA GLN A 86 -14.69 1.38 9.43
C GLN A 86 -15.45 2.55 8.79
N LYS A 87 -14.80 3.69 8.57
CA LYS A 87 -15.38 4.83 7.86
C LYS A 87 -15.42 4.65 6.35
N GLY A 88 -14.73 3.64 5.80
CA GLY A 88 -14.67 3.39 4.37
C GLY A 88 -13.96 4.50 3.60
N ILE A 89 -13.03 5.21 4.25
CA ILE A 89 -12.23 6.24 3.58
C ILE A 89 -11.29 5.51 2.61
N ASP A 90 -11.38 5.87 1.34
CA ASP A 90 -10.51 5.32 0.30
C ASP A 90 -9.09 5.88 0.46
N VAL A 91 -8.14 4.97 0.68
CA VAL A 91 -6.74 5.27 1.01
C VAL A 91 -5.85 4.44 0.10
N TYR A 92 -4.94 5.12 -0.61
CA TYR A 92 -3.98 4.49 -1.50
C TYR A 92 -2.99 3.62 -0.72
N ASP A 93 -2.44 4.17 0.37
CA ASP A 93 -1.58 3.44 1.29
C ASP A 93 -1.69 4.03 2.71
N ALA A 94 -1.62 3.19 3.73
CA ALA A 94 -1.55 3.61 5.12
C ALA A 94 -0.80 2.59 5.95
N MET A 95 0.14 3.07 6.75
CA MET A 95 1.05 2.19 7.46
C MET A 95 1.50 2.78 8.78
N TYR A 96 1.69 1.90 9.75
CA TYR A 96 2.31 2.20 11.03
C TYR A 96 3.69 1.54 11.12
N ILE A 97 4.72 2.33 11.39
CA ILE A 97 6.09 1.91 11.62
C ILE A 97 6.38 2.07 13.12
N MET A 98 6.73 0.97 13.77
CA MET A 98 6.98 0.93 15.20
C MET A 98 8.23 1.74 15.61
N ASP A 99 8.24 2.20 16.86
CA ASP A 99 9.34 2.97 17.44
C ASP A 99 10.70 2.26 17.36
N LEU A 100 10.72 0.94 17.55
CA LEU A 100 11.92 0.12 17.38
C LEU A 100 12.49 0.22 15.96
N VAL A 101 11.64 0.13 14.94
CA VAL A 101 12.05 0.20 13.53
C VAL A 101 12.49 1.61 13.17
N VAL A 102 11.78 2.64 13.65
CA VAL A 102 12.22 4.04 13.47
C VAL A 102 13.60 4.25 14.08
N ARG A 103 13.84 3.76 15.30
CA ARG A 103 15.13 3.91 15.98
C ARG A 103 16.25 3.19 15.24
N ILE A 104 16.10 1.90 14.97
CA ILE A 104 17.12 1.09 14.29
C ILE A 104 17.39 1.64 12.89
N GLY A 105 16.34 2.00 12.15
CA GLY A 105 16.51 2.54 10.81
C GLY A 105 17.19 3.91 10.80
N CYS A 106 16.99 4.75 11.82
CA CYS A 106 17.82 5.96 11.98
C CYS A 106 19.28 5.62 12.32
N GLU A 107 19.53 4.66 13.23
CA GLU A 107 20.90 4.25 13.61
C GLU A 107 21.68 3.65 12.43
N GLN A 108 20.99 2.97 11.50
CA GLN A 108 21.56 2.39 10.29
C GLN A 108 21.56 3.35 9.09
N GLY A 109 21.08 4.59 9.24
CA GLY A 109 21.02 5.57 8.14
C GLY A 109 19.97 5.27 7.06
N LEU A 110 19.03 4.34 7.31
CA LEU A 110 17.94 3.99 6.40
C LEU A 110 16.84 5.07 6.35
N PHE A 111 16.66 5.82 7.44
CA PHE A 111 15.64 6.87 7.54
C PHE A 111 16.25 8.23 7.90
N PRO A 112 17.02 8.85 6.97
CA PRO A 112 17.72 10.11 7.23
C PRO A 112 16.74 11.26 7.54
N MET A 113 15.54 11.25 6.97
CA MET A 113 14.50 12.26 7.25
C MET A 113 14.07 12.30 8.71
N TRP A 114 14.24 11.21 9.45
CA TRP A 114 13.83 11.12 10.84
C TRP A 114 14.96 11.36 11.84
N GLU A 115 16.19 11.59 11.39
CA GLU A 115 17.35 11.86 12.25
C GLU A 115 17.07 12.96 13.27
N LYS A 116 16.38 14.03 12.83
CA LYS A 116 16.06 15.21 13.63
C LYS A 116 14.82 15.08 14.52
N LEU A 117 14.09 13.95 14.46
CA LEU A 117 12.94 13.73 15.35
C LEU A 117 13.41 13.74 16.81
N LYS A 118 12.91 14.70 17.59
CA LYS A 118 13.25 14.88 19.02
C LYS A 118 13.06 13.61 19.84
N LYS A 119 12.10 12.77 19.44
CA LYS A 119 11.85 11.46 20.02
C LYS A 119 11.61 10.49 18.85
N LYS A 120 12.40 9.41 18.80
CA LYS A 120 12.23 8.30 17.85
C LYS A 120 11.00 7.47 18.22
N ARG A 121 9.82 8.07 18.14
CA ARG A 121 8.54 7.39 18.34
C ARG A 121 8.15 6.68 17.06
N GLY A 122 7.23 5.72 17.17
CA GLY A 122 6.61 5.14 16.00
C GLY A 122 5.92 6.23 15.17
N VAL A 123 5.81 5.99 13.87
CA VAL A 123 5.23 6.92 12.91
C VAL A 123 4.11 6.22 12.16
N VAL A 124 3.04 6.95 11.88
CA VAL A 124 1.97 6.50 11.00
C VAL A 124 1.93 7.44 9.81
N PHE A 125 1.70 6.91 8.63
CA PHE A 125 1.51 7.73 7.45
C PHE A 125 0.33 7.24 6.63
N TYR A 126 -0.19 8.12 5.80
CA TYR A 126 -1.11 7.75 4.74
C TYR A 126 -0.80 8.50 3.46
N THR A 127 -1.19 7.90 2.35
CA THR A 127 -1.27 8.50 1.04
C THR A 127 -2.68 8.30 0.50
N ILE A 128 -3.26 9.36 -0.04
CA ILE A 128 -4.59 9.33 -0.67
C ILE A 128 -4.51 9.93 -2.07
N GLU A 129 -5.39 9.46 -2.93
CA GLU A 129 -5.59 9.95 -4.29
C GLU A 129 -7.04 10.40 -4.47
N ALA A 130 -7.27 11.31 -5.41
CA ALA A 130 -8.58 11.88 -5.70
C ALA A 130 -8.70 12.37 -7.14
N ASN A 131 -9.94 12.48 -7.63
CA ASN A 131 -10.26 12.97 -8.97
C ASN A 131 -10.59 14.48 -9.00
N SER A 132 -10.72 15.11 -7.83
CA SER A 132 -10.85 16.56 -7.68
C SER A 132 -10.12 17.05 -6.41
N GLU A 133 -9.80 18.34 -6.36
CA GLU A 133 -9.23 18.97 -5.16
C GLU A 133 -10.20 18.90 -3.96
N GLU A 134 -11.50 19.09 -4.20
CA GLU A 134 -12.53 19.00 -3.16
C GLU A 134 -12.61 17.60 -2.54
N GLU A 135 -12.56 16.54 -3.36
CA GLU A 135 -12.52 15.16 -2.87
C GLU A 135 -11.26 14.93 -2.03
N LEU A 136 -10.11 15.42 -2.50
CA LEU A 136 -8.84 15.31 -1.79
C LEU A 136 -8.90 16.01 -0.43
N GLU A 137 -9.44 17.23 -0.39
CA GLU A 137 -9.57 18.03 0.82
C GLU A 137 -10.50 17.34 1.84
N GLN A 138 -11.65 16.84 1.40
CA GLN A 138 -12.58 16.13 2.27
C GLN A 138 -12.00 14.82 2.83
N LYS A 139 -11.28 14.05 2.00
CA LYS A 139 -10.56 12.84 2.45
C LYS A 139 -9.47 13.22 3.47
N THR A 140 -8.69 14.26 3.19
CA THR A 140 -7.64 14.77 4.10
C THR A 140 -8.22 15.19 5.44
N ASN A 141 -9.29 16.01 5.45
CA ASN A 141 -9.93 16.50 6.66
C ASN A 141 -10.46 15.36 7.55
N GLN A 142 -11.02 14.32 6.94
CA GLN A 142 -11.48 13.14 7.67
C GLN A 142 -10.32 12.38 8.33
N LEU A 143 -9.23 12.17 7.59
CA LEU A 143 -8.05 11.49 8.11
C LEU A 143 -7.36 12.31 9.20
N ASP A 144 -7.12 13.60 8.96
CA ASP A 144 -6.54 14.53 9.93
C ASP A 144 -7.34 14.52 11.24
N LYS A 145 -8.66 14.55 11.16
CA LYS A 145 -9.53 14.45 12.35
C LYS A 145 -9.30 13.16 13.13
N ILE A 146 -9.18 12.01 12.45
CA ILE A 146 -8.91 10.72 13.10
C ILE A 146 -7.56 10.77 13.81
N LEU A 147 -6.48 11.15 13.12
CA LEU A 147 -5.12 11.12 13.65
C LEU A 147 -4.91 12.15 14.77
N LEU A 148 -5.37 13.38 14.59
CA LEU A 148 -5.23 14.46 15.57
C LEU A 148 -6.08 14.19 16.83
N SER A 149 -7.27 13.60 16.70
CA SER A 149 -8.08 13.22 17.88
C SER A 149 -7.38 12.21 18.80
N LYS A 150 -6.45 11.43 18.23
CA LYS A 150 -5.62 10.45 18.93
C LYS A 150 -4.30 11.03 19.40
N LYS A 151 -4.07 12.35 19.28
CA LYS A 151 -2.85 13.06 19.68
C LYS A 151 -1.61 12.63 18.89
N ALA A 152 -1.78 12.18 17.64
CA ALA A 152 -0.67 12.06 16.72
C ALA A 152 -0.18 13.46 16.30
N GLU A 153 1.13 13.63 16.15
CA GLU A 153 1.77 14.91 15.85
C GLU A 153 2.13 14.95 14.36
N ASP A 154 1.56 15.89 13.61
CA ASP A 154 1.87 16.08 12.19
C ASP A 154 3.34 16.47 12.03
N LEU A 155 4.08 15.72 11.20
CA LEU A 155 5.49 15.97 10.97
C LEU A 155 5.74 17.09 9.95
N GLY A 156 4.74 17.50 9.18
CA GLY A 156 4.86 18.55 8.18
C GLY A 156 4.78 18.02 6.74
N PRO A 157 4.66 18.92 5.76
CA PRO A 157 4.39 18.56 4.37
C PRO A 157 5.63 18.06 3.62
N GLU A 158 6.84 18.47 4.00
CA GLU A 158 8.05 18.17 3.24
C GLU A 158 8.78 16.91 3.71
N ILE A 159 9.54 16.28 2.80
CA ILE A 159 10.38 15.12 3.12
C ILE A 159 11.39 15.49 4.22
N SER A 160 11.93 16.71 4.17
CA SER A 160 12.85 17.26 5.19
C SER A 160 12.23 17.39 6.57
N ASP A 161 10.90 17.47 6.65
CA ASP A 161 10.16 17.56 7.91
C ASP A 161 9.91 16.17 8.52
N GLY A 162 10.21 15.10 7.76
CA GLY A 162 9.97 13.72 8.15
C GLY A 162 8.79 13.07 7.42
N ASN A 163 8.26 13.69 6.36
CA ASN A 163 7.13 13.16 5.60
C ASN A 163 7.51 11.98 4.70
N ILE A 164 7.56 10.77 5.27
CA ILE A 164 7.86 9.56 4.52
C ILE A 164 6.79 9.24 3.47
N ALA A 165 5.53 9.62 3.69
CA ALA A 165 4.45 9.42 2.72
C ALA A 165 4.77 10.11 1.39
N LYS A 166 5.27 11.36 1.47
CA LYS A 166 5.67 12.14 0.30
C LYS A 166 6.84 11.49 -0.41
N TRP A 167 7.91 11.14 0.32
CA TRP A 167 9.05 10.41 -0.23
C TRP A 167 8.63 9.10 -0.91
N HIS A 168 7.73 8.35 -0.26
CA HIS A 168 7.27 7.06 -0.76
C HIS A 168 6.52 7.19 -2.10
N TYR A 169 5.71 8.24 -2.25
CA TYR A 169 4.83 8.43 -3.40
C TYR A 169 5.41 9.30 -4.53
N THR A 170 6.33 10.22 -4.25
CA THR A 170 6.89 11.11 -5.29
C THR A 170 8.28 10.68 -5.75
N GLU A 171 9.02 9.94 -4.93
CA GLU A 171 10.38 9.50 -5.24
C GLU A 171 10.41 7.98 -5.52
N GLN A 172 11.46 7.29 -5.10
CA GLN A 172 11.70 5.88 -5.40
C GLN A 172 10.98 4.88 -4.47
N GLY A 173 10.15 5.33 -3.53
CA GLY A 173 9.54 4.43 -2.54
C GLY A 173 8.58 3.39 -3.11
N HIS A 174 8.11 3.58 -4.35
CA HIS A 174 7.25 2.62 -5.06
C HIS A 174 7.85 1.20 -5.21
N TRP A 175 9.18 1.06 -5.11
CA TRP A 175 9.87 -0.21 -5.28
C TRP A 175 10.35 -0.74 -3.92
N GLN A 176 9.47 -1.47 -3.23
CA GLN A 176 9.79 -2.31 -2.05
C GLN A 176 10.56 -1.62 -0.92
N PHE A 177 9.92 -0.74 -0.16
CA PHE A 177 10.49 -0.25 1.11
C PHE A 177 10.26 -1.22 2.30
N TYR A 178 9.46 -2.29 2.12
CA TYR A 178 8.83 -3.00 3.24
C TYR A 178 9.28 -4.45 3.46
N HIS A 179 10.41 -4.86 2.91
CA HIS A 179 11.12 -6.00 3.50
C HIS A 179 12.33 -5.49 4.28
N ASN A 180 12.04 -4.77 5.37
CA ASN A 180 12.95 -4.20 6.36
C ASN A 180 13.89 -5.22 7.07
N LEU A 181 13.98 -6.46 6.56
CA LEU A 181 14.82 -7.55 7.05
C LEU A 181 15.60 -8.27 5.94
N TRP A 182 15.26 -8.11 4.66
CA TRP A 182 15.93 -8.84 3.56
C TRP A 182 17.35 -8.34 3.25
N GLY A 183 17.76 -7.22 3.85
CA GLY A 183 19.14 -6.69 3.76
C GLY A 183 19.82 -6.47 5.12
N ILE A 184 19.26 -7.02 6.21
CA ILE A 184 19.85 -6.94 7.57
C ILE A 184 20.76 -8.14 7.86
N VAL A 185 21.01 -9.01 6.86
CA VAL A 185 21.94 -10.14 6.94
C VAL A 185 23.14 -9.88 6.03
#